data_AF-A0A0G0FA62-F1
#
_entry.id   AF-A0A0G0FA62-F1
#
_cell.length_a   1.000
_cell.length_b   1.000
_cell.length_c   1.000
_cell.angle_alpha   90.00
_cell.angle_beta   90.00
_cell.angle_gamma   90.00
#
_symmetry.space_group_name_H-M   'P 1'
#
loop_
_entity.id
_entity.type
_entity.pdbx_description
1 polymer ?
#
loop_
_entity_poly.entity_id
_entity_poly.type
_entity_poly.pdbx_seq_one_letter_code
_entity_poly.pdbx_strand_id
1 'polypeptide(L)' 'MKYILYARKSTEEDDRQVLSIEAQLVELQEYAAKEKLEIVASLCEAKTAKEPGKQTE' A
#
# COMPACT_ATOMS: atom_id res chain seq x y z
N MET A 1 8.99 18.43 -6.22
CA MET A 1 7.65 17.99 -5.78
C MET A 1 7.84 16.69 -5.03
N LYS A 2 7.23 16.55 -3.85
CA LYS A 2 7.40 15.40 -2.97
C LYS A 2 6.19 14.49 -3.06
N TYR A 3 6.42 13.18 -3.16
CA TYR A 3 5.38 12.17 -3.39
C TYR A 3 5.39 11.14 -2.27
N ILE A 4 4.24 10.50 -2.06
CA ILE A 4 4.10 9.37 -1.13
C ILE A 4 3.61 8.16 -1.91
N LEU A 5 4.11 6.98 -1.57
CA LEU A 5 3.58 5.72 -2.07
C LEU A 5 2.49 5.25 -1.13
N TYR A 6 1.31 4.91 -1.65
CA TYR A 6 0.21 4.34 -0.86
C TYR A 6 -0.24 3.04 -1.51
N ALA A 7 -0.12 1.95 -0.78
CA ALA A 7 -0.58 0.62 -1.20
C ALA A 7 -1.62 0.10 -0.20
N ARG A 8 -2.73 -0.45 -0.71
CA ARG A 8 -3.82 -0.98 0.13
C ARG A 8 -4.28 -2.34 -0.38
N LYS A 9 -4.47 -3.30 0.53
CA LYS A 9 -5.14 -4.59 0.26
C LYS A 9 -6.43 -4.63 1.08
N SER A 10 -7.56 -4.83 0.42
CA SER A 10 -8.89 -4.77 1.08
C SER A 10 -9.32 -6.07 1.76
N THR A 11 -8.57 -7.17 1.61
CA THR A 11 -8.91 -8.51 2.12
C THR A 11 -7.67 -9.41 2.20
N GLU A 12 -7.49 -10.14 3.31
CA GLU A 12 -6.47 -11.20 3.51
C GLU A 12 -6.78 -12.50 2.74
N GLU A 13 -7.66 -12.46 1.73
CA GLU A 13 -7.98 -13.65 0.95
C GLU A 13 -6.89 -13.85 -0.10
N ASP A 14 -5.86 -14.57 0.32
CA ASP A 14 -4.64 -14.93 -0.42
C ASP A 14 -4.91 -15.86 -1.61
N ASP A 15 -6.13 -16.37 -1.78
CA ASP A 15 -6.39 -17.47 -2.70
C ASP A 15 -6.54 -17.09 -4.18
N ARG A 16 -6.78 -15.82 -4.54
CA ARG A 16 -6.99 -15.41 -5.96
C ARG A 16 -6.51 -14.01 -6.36
N GLN A 17 -5.79 -13.28 -5.50
CA GLN A 17 -5.47 -11.88 -5.77
C GLN A 17 -4.10 -11.72 -6.43
N VAL A 18 -4.05 -10.83 -7.44
CA VAL A 18 -3.09 -10.82 -8.54
C VAL A 18 -1.69 -10.31 -8.19
N LEU A 19 -1.44 -9.62 -7.06
CA LEU A 19 -0.10 -9.25 -6.56
C LEU A 19 -0.17 -8.88 -5.06
N SER A 20 0.82 -9.30 -4.24
CA SER A 20 0.95 -8.91 -2.83
C SER A 20 1.21 -7.40 -2.67
N ILE A 21 0.89 -6.81 -1.50
CA ILE A 21 1.20 -5.39 -1.19
C ILE A 21 2.68 -5.06 -1.45
N GLU A 22 3.58 -5.99 -1.11
CA GLU A 22 5.02 -5.83 -1.37
C GLU A 22 5.32 -5.66 -2.85
N ALA A 23 4.66 -6.42 -3.72
CA ALA A 23 4.89 -6.31 -5.15
C ALA A 23 4.34 -4.99 -5.73
N GLN A 24 3.21 -4.49 -5.22
CA GLN A 24 2.72 -3.14 -5.56
C GLN A 24 3.71 -2.05 -5.14
N LEU A 25 4.33 -2.18 -3.96
CA LEU A 25 5.34 -1.23 -3.49
C LEU A 25 6.61 -1.26 -4.33
N VAL A 26 7.06 -2.45 -4.74
CA VAL A 26 8.23 -2.62 -5.62
C VAL A 26 7.98 -1.93 -6.97
N GLU A 27 6.84 -2.19 -7.61
CA GLU A 27 6.52 -1.58 -8.91
C GLU A 27 6.43 -0.05 -8.81
N LEU A 28 5.82 0.46 -7.74
CA LEU A 28 5.74 1.90 -7.47
C LEU A 28 7.12 2.53 -7.19
N GLN A 29 8.01 1.82 -6.51
CA GLN A 29 9.39 2.29 -6.28
C GLN A 29 10.20 2.31 -7.58
N GLU A 30 10.07 1.28 -8.42
CA GLU A 30 10.73 1.25 -9.73
C GLU A 30 10.24 2.38 -10.63
N TYR A 31 8.93 2.63 -10.65
CA TYR A 31 8.35 3.75 -11.38
C TYR A 31 8.87 5.10 -10.86
N ALA A 32 8.88 5.30 -9.54
CA ALA A 32 9.40 6.52 -8.94
C ALA A 32 10.89 6.73 -9.24
N ALA A 33 11.69 5.66 -9.24
CA ALA A 33 13.11 5.72 -9.60
C ALA A 33 13.31 6.07 -11.08
N LYS A 34 12.50 5.49 -11.98
CA LYS A 34 12.54 5.76 -13.42
C LYS A 34 12.17 7.20 -13.76
N GLU A 35 11.13 7.72 -13.10
CA GLU A 35 10.62 9.08 -13.29
C GLU A 35 11.36 10.12 -12.42
N LYS A 36 12.35 9.70 -11.63
CA LYS A 36 13.11 10.55 -10.69
C LYS A 36 12.21 11.34 -9.72
N LEU A 37 11.17 10.69 -9.23
CA LEU A 37 10.24 11.25 -8.25
C LEU A 37 10.83 11.17 -6.84
N GLU A 38 10.72 12.27 -6.09
CA GLU A 38 11.16 12.32 -4.70
C GLU A 38 10.09 11.71 -3.79
N ILE A 39 10.25 10.43 -3.43
CA ILE A 39 9.37 9.75 -2.49
C ILE A 39 9.78 10.08 -1.06
N VAL A 40 8.86 10.61 -0.26
CA VAL A 40 9.13 11.00 1.14
C VAL A 40 8.58 10.02 2.17
N ALA A 41 7.62 9.16 1.78
CA ALA A 41 7.09 8.10 2.63
C ALA A 41 6.42 7.00 1.79
N SER A 42 6.39 5.79 2.34
CA SER A 42 5.56 4.68 1.87
C SER A 42 4.55 4.32 2.98
N LEU A 43 3.29 4.22 2.60
CA LEU A 43 2.16 3.88 3.46
C LEU A 43 1.56 2.58 2.94
N CYS A 44 1.42 1.60 3.81
CA CYS A 44 0.74 0.35 3.51
C CYS A 44 -0.44 0.16 4.45
N GLU A 45 -1.63 -0.05 3.87
CA GLU A 45 -2.85 -0.31 4.61
C GLU A 45 -3.33 -1.72 4.29
N ALA A 46 -3.02 -2.65 5.20
CA ALA A 46 -3.46 -4.05 5.10
C ALA A 46 -4.77 -4.32 5.87
N LYS A 47 -5.34 -3.30 6.53
CA LYS A 47 -6.52 -3.47 7.38
C LYS A 47 -7.81 -3.35 6.56
N THR A 48 -8.62 -4.39 6.62
CA THR A 48 -9.97 -4.38 6.07
C THR A 48 -10.77 -3.27 6.73
N ALA A 49 -11.44 -2.43 5.93
CA ALA A 49 -12.38 -1.41 6.39
C ALA A 49 -13.68 -2.06 6.89
N LYS A 50 -13.61 -3.18 7.60
CA LYS A 50 -14.81 -3.92 8.00
C LYS A 50 -15.53 -3.34 9.20
N GLU A 51 -14.91 -2.60 10.13
CA GLU A 51 -15.67 -1.88 11.17
C GLU A 51 -14.95 -0.62 11.70
N PRO A 52 -15.52 0.59 11.54
CA PRO A 52 -15.21 1.72 12.42
C PRO A 52 -15.95 1.50 13.75
N GLY A 53 -15.43 0.63 14.62
CA GLY A 53 -16.12 0.27 15.86
C GLY A 53 -15.18 -0.33 16.92
N LYS A 54 -14.83 0.51 17.90
CA LYS A 54 -14.25 0.17 19.22
C LYS A 54 -12.80 -0.33 19.26
N GLN A 55 -11.88 0.60 19.51
CA GLN A 55 -10.82 0.36 20.50
C GLN A 55 -10.93 1.45 21.57
N THR A 56 -11.77 1.16 22.56
CA THR A 56 -11.63 1.70 23.91
C THR A 56 -11.24 0.49 24.74
N GLU A 57 -9.98 0.43 25.14
CA GLU A 57 -9.47 -0.09 26.43
C GLU A 57 -7.95 0.12 26.48
#